data_AF-A0A5C7UW49-F1
#
_entry.id   AF-A0A5C7UW49-F1
#
_cell.length_a   1.000
_cell.length_b   1.000
_cell.length_c   1.000
_cell.angle_alpha   90.00
_cell.angle_beta   90.00
_cell.angle_gamma   90.00
#
_symmetry.space_group_name_H-M   'P 1'
#
loop_
_entity.id
_entity.type
_entity.pdbx_description
1 polymer ?
#
loop_
_entity_poly.entity_id
_entity_poly.type
_entity_poly.pdbx_seq_one_letter_code
_entity_poly.pdbx_strand_id
1 'polypeptide(L)'
;MNVSRLFIQRPVATALCMLAIVLAGLLGLRLLPVAALPQVDYPTIQVQTLYPGGSPDVMSRTVTAPLERQLGQMSGLERMSSVSSAGVSLITLQFALHLNMDAAEQQVQAAMNAAGTLLPADLPAPPVYAKVNPADAPIMQLAVTSDSLPLPEVQNMVNTRLALKISQIGGVGLVTLAGGQRPAVRVQANLQALAAMGLGLDAVSSAISAANTSSAKGSFDGPTRQYTINANDQLLTAHEYRELIVAFVAGQPVRLKDVAEVVDGAENRRLGAWVAIKNDSASRTPDARQSPGTSEIELPLTPAIVLNVQRQPGANVIATVDAIRRQLPELRQSLPDSVRLTVLSDRTQGIRASVAHVELELGLAVVMVVLVIFAFLHSARATLIASIAVPISLAGTLAAMVLLGYSLNNLSLMALTIATGFVVDDAIVMLENIARHREQGAGPMEAALKGASEIGFTLVSLTVSLVAVLIPLLFMADVVGRLFHEFAVTLAVAIAIS
;
A
#
# COMPACT_ATOMS: atom_id res chain seq x y z
N MET A 1 -20.09 -23.15 41.29
CA MET A 1 -20.54 -21.77 41.00
C MET A 1 -21.39 -21.80 39.75
N ASN A 2 -22.68 -21.43 39.82
CA ASN A 2 -23.57 -21.52 38.66
C ASN A 2 -23.68 -20.15 37.99
N VAL A 3 -22.67 -19.78 37.19
CA VAL A 3 -22.59 -18.48 36.48
C VAL A 3 -23.79 -18.30 35.55
N SER A 4 -24.26 -19.38 34.93
CA SER A 4 -25.41 -19.40 34.01
C SER A 4 -26.76 -19.19 34.69
N ARG A 5 -26.87 -19.39 36.01
CA ARG A 5 -28.13 -19.26 36.76
C ARG A 5 -28.77 -17.86 36.61
N LEU A 6 -27.95 -16.81 36.59
CA LEU A 6 -28.43 -15.43 36.45
C LEU A 6 -29.12 -15.21 35.09
N PHE A 7 -28.54 -15.75 34.02
CA PHE A 7 -29.05 -15.62 32.65
C PHE A 7 -30.28 -16.49 32.40
N ILE A 8 -30.37 -17.65 33.06
CA ILE A 8 -31.56 -18.53 33.00
C ILE A 8 -32.76 -17.87 33.70
N GLN A 9 -32.54 -17.22 34.84
CA GLN A 9 -33.62 -16.58 35.61
C GLN A 9 -34.09 -15.23 35.04
N ARG A 10 -33.29 -14.59 34.19
CA ARG A 10 -33.59 -13.29 33.58
C ARG A 10 -33.63 -13.36 32.04
N PRO A 11 -34.58 -14.10 31.43
CA PRO A 11 -34.58 -14.36 29.99
C PRO A 11 -34.69 -13.08 29.13
N VAL A 12 -35.43 -12.07 29.59
CA VAL A 12 -35.55 -10.78 28.87
C VAL A 12 -34.22 -10.02 28.85
N ALA A 13 -33.50 -9.98 29.97
CA ALA A 13 -32.20 -9.33 30.04
C ALA A 13 -31.17 -10.06 29.16
N THR A 14 -31.16 -11.39 29.19
CA THR A 14 -30.28 -12.21 28.34
C THR A 14 -30.57 -11.99 26.85
N ALA A 15 -31.84 -11.95 26.45
CA ALA A 15 -32.22 -11.67 25.07
C ALA A 15 -31.82 -10.27 24.60
N LEU A 16 -31.96 -9.24 25.45
CA LEU A 16 -31.51 -7.88 25.14
C LEU A 16 -29.98 -7.79 25.03
N CYS A 17 -29.23 -8.48 25.89
CA CYS A 17 -27.77 -8.57 25.77
C CYS A 17 -27.35 -9.25 24.46
N MET A 18 -27.98 -10.37 24.10
CA MET A 18 -27.71 -11.06 22.83
C MET A 18 -28.03 -10.15 21.63
N LEU A 19 -29.14 -9.42 21.66
CA LEU A 19 -29.51 -8.46 20.62
C LEU A 19 -28.46 -7.32 20.51
N ALA A 20 -27.99 -6.80 21.64
CA ALA A 20 -26.96 -5.76 21.66
C ALA A 20 -25.64 -6.25 21.03
N ILE A 21 -25.23 -7.50 21.31
CA ILE A 21 -24.06 -8.14 20.69
C ILE A 21 -24.23 -8.26 19.18
N VAL A 22 -25.40 -8.72 18.72
CA VAL A 22 -25.71 -8.83 17.28
C VAL A 22 -25.67 -7.47 16.59
N LEU A 23 -26.27 -6.43 17.20
CA LEU A 23 -26.25 -5.07 16.66
C LEU A 23 -24.82 -4.51 16.61
N ALA A 24 -24.01 -4.75 17.64
CA ALA A 24 -22.60 -4.35 17.67
C ALA A 24 -21.80 -5.06 16.55
N GLY A 25 -22.04 -6.35 16.33
CA GLY A 25 -21.42 -7.11 15.25
C GLY A 25 -21.83 -6.65 13.85
N LEU A 26 -23.12 -6.35 13.65
CA LEU A 26 -23.64 -5.76 12.41
C LEU A 26 -23.01 -4.40 12.10
N LEU A 27 -22.78 -3.58 13.14
CA LEU A 27 -22.03 -2.33 12.99
C LEU A 27 -20.55 -2.62 12.65
N GLY A 28 -19.96 -3.65 13.27
CA GLY A 28 -18.61 -4.08 12.99
C GLY A 28 -18.38 -4.54 11.55
N LEU A 29 -19.33 -5.27 10.95
CA LEU A 29 -19.27 -5.64 9.53
C LEU A 29 -19.16 -4.44 8.58
N ARG A 30 -19.69 -3.27 8.97
CA ARG A 30 -19.61 -2.05 8.16
C ARG A 30 -18.33 -1.24 8.41
N LEU A 31 -17.78 -1.31 9.61
CA LEU A 31 -16.64 -0.50 10.03
C LEU A 31 -15.29 -1.20 9.81
N LEU A 32 -15.25 -2.53 9.80
CA LEU A 32 -14.01 -3.28 9.65
C LEU A 32 -13.38 -3.05 8.26
N PRO A 33 -12.09 -2.69 8.19
CA PRO A 33 -11.38 -2.60 6.92
C PRO A 33 -11.16 -4.00 6.36
N VAL A 34 -11.33 -4.16 5.04
CA VAL A 34 -11.14 -5.42 4.34
C VAL A 34 -9.76 -5.44 3.68
N ALA A 35 -8.98 -6.50 3.92
CA ALA A 35 -7.63 -6.67 3.40
C ALA A 35 -7.32 -8.13 3.08
N ALA A 36 -6.33 -8.42 2.22
CA ALA A 36 -5.90 -9.80 1.99
C ALA A 36 -5.12 -10.39 3.19
N LEU A 37 -4.32 -9.55 3.84
CA LEU A 37 -3.44 -9.90 4.95
C LEU A 37 -3.57 -8.84 6.06
N PRO A 38 -3.26 -9.20 7.32
CA PRO A 38 -3.08 -8.25 8.41
C PRO A 38 -2.17 -7.09 8.05
N GLN A 39 -2.43 -5.92 8.62
CA GLN A 39 -1.55 -4.76 8.46
C GLN A 39 -0.35 -4.91 9.39
N VAL A 40 0.72 -5.49 8.87
CA VAL A 40 2.00 -5.52 9.58
C VAL A 40 2.83 -4.34 9.10
N ASP A 41 3.00 -3.35 9.97
CA ASP A 41 3.94 -2.26 9.74
C ASP A 41 5.37 -2.74 10.02
N TYR A 42 6.15 -2.76 8.95
CA TYR A 42 7.58 -3.02 9.01
C TYR A 42 8.26 -1.67 9.22
N PRO A 43 9.01 -1.48 10.32
CA PRO A 43 9.73 -0.24 10.53
C PRO A 43 10.97 -0.23 9.63
N THR A 44 10.75 0.00 8.34
CA THR A 44 11.79 0.10 7.32
C THR A 44 11.87 1.53 6.82
N ILE A 45 13.07 2.09 6.83
CA ILE A 45 13.37 3.40 6.24
C ILE A 45 14.31 3.17 5.06
N GLN A 46 13.98 3.77 3.93
CA GLN A 46 14.82 3.76 2.76
C GLN A 46 15.47 5.12 2.57
N VAL A 47 16.78 5.14 2.46
CA VAL A 47 17.59 6.31 2.13
C VAL A 47 18.02 6.19 0.67
N GLN A 48 17.68 7.19 -0.13
CA GLN A 48 18.03 7.28 -1.54
C GLN A 48 18.96 8.46 -1.76
N THR A 49 20.05 8.22 -2.48
CA THR A 49 20.95 9.28 -2.96
C THR A 49 21.15 9.16 -4.46
N LEU A 50 21.00 10.27 -5.17
CA LEU A 50 21.17 10.38 -6.62
C LEU A 50 22.48 11.12 -6.90
N TYR A 51 23.36 10.49 -7.67
CA TYR A 51 24.62 11.11 -8.10
C TYR A 51 24.87 10.77 -9.59
N PRO A 52 24.15 11.46 -10.50
CA PRO A 52 24.18 11.15 -11.92
C PRO A 52 25.60 11.14 -12.49
N GLY A 53 25.90 10.14 -13.33
CA GLY A 53 27.22 9.97 -13.93
C GLY A 53 28.20 9.13 -13.11
N GLY A 54 27.90 8.86 -11.83
CA GLY A 54 28.67 7.93 -11.01
C GLY A 54 28.53 6.47 -11.47
N SER A 55 29.64 5.76 -11.66
CA SER A 55 29.63 4.29 -11.85
C SER A 55 29.24 3.58 -10.55
N PRO A 56 28.76 2.32 -10.59
CA PRO A 56 28.44 1.57 -9.37
C PRO A 56 29.59 1.53 -8.35
N ASP A 57 30.84 1.43 -8.81
CA ASP A 57 32.04 1.48 -7.96
C ASP A 57 32.23 2.84 -7.28
N VAL A 58 32.06 3.94 -8.04
CA VAL A 58 32.13 5.30 -7.48
C VAL A 58 31.01 5.49 -6.46
N MET A 59 29.77 5.15 -6.82
CA MET A 59 28.62 5.22 -5.92
C MET A 59 28.86 4.47 -4.61
N SER A 60 29.35 3.22 -4.71
CA SER A 60 29.62 2.38 -3.54
C SER A 60 30.65 3.02 -2.61
N ARG A 61 31.75 3.58 -3.14
CA ARG A 61 32.85 4.10 -2.33
C ARG A 61 32.64 5.52 -1.82
N THR A 62 32.07 6.41 -2.64
CA THR A 62 31.99 7.85 -2.33
C THR A 62 30.65 8.26 -1.71
N VAL A 63 29.59 7.48 -1.93
CA VAL A 63 28.24 7.81 -1.43
C VAL A 63 27.75 6.74 -0.44
N THR A 64 27.69 5.49 -0.86
CA THR A 64 27.09 4.41 -0.07
C THR A 64 27.90 4.09 1.18
N ALA A 65 29.21 3.84 1.07
CA ALA A 65 30.04 3.46 2.23
C ALA A 65 30.13 4.52 3.34
N PRO A 66 30.22 5.83 3.06
CA PRO A 66 30.09 6.86 4.09
C PRO A 66 28.72 6.85 4.80
N LEU A 67 27.63 6.72 4.04
CA LEU A 67 26.28 6.65 4.60
C LEU A 67 26.08 5.40 5.45
N GLU A 68 26.48 4.22 4.96
CA GLU A 68 26.40 2.96 5.70
C GLU A 68 27.15 3.01 7.03
N ARG A 69 28.34 3.61 7.07
CA ARG A 69 29.12 3.72 8.31
C ARG A 69 28.42 4.56 9.37
N GLN A 70 27.73 5.63 8.97
CA GLN A 70 26.98 6.48 9.91
C GLN A 70 25.65 5.84 10.30
N LEU A 71 24.92 5.28 9.33
CA LEU A 71 23.64 4.63 9.55
C LEU A 71 23.77 3.31 10.34
N GLY A 72 24.86 2.56 10.14
CA GLY A 72 25.10 1.30 10.84
C GLY A 72 25.38 1.43 12.33
N GLN A 73 25.66 2.64 12.83
CA GLN A 73 25.90 2.91 14.26
C GLN A 73 24.62 3.21 15.04
N MET A 74 23.47 3.29 14.36
CA MET A 74 22.19 3.60 14.99
C MET A 74 21.71 2.46 15.88
N SER A 75 21.07 2.81 16.99
CA SER A 75 20.47 1.83 17.91
C SER A 75 19.17 1.28 17.35
N GLY A 76 18.90 -0.01 17.55
CA GLY A 76 17.66 -0.66 17.10
C GLY A 76 17.61 -1.05 15.62
N LEU A 77 18.72 -0.89 14.89
CA LEU A 77 18.87 -1.39 13.51
C LEU A 77 19.13 -2.91 13.53
N GLU A 78 18.23 -3.70 12.96
CA GLU A 78 18.37 -5.17 12.89
C GLU A 78 19.08 -5.60 11.62
N ARG A 79 18.74 -4.96 10.49
CA ARG A 79 19.29 -5.29 9.19
C ARG A 79 19.47 -4.03 8.35
N MET A 80 20.62 -3.94 7.69
CA MET A 80 20.90 -2.93 6.68
C MET A 80 21.30 -3.63 5.39
N SER A 81 20.71 -3.21 4.29
CA SER A 81 21.12 -3.62 2.95
C SER A 81 21.29 -2.40 2.07
N SER A 82 22.22 -2.46 1.13
CA SER A 82 22.43 -1.39 0.16
C SER A 82 22.55 -1.96 -1.24
N VAL A 83 22.10 -1.17 -2.20
CA VAL A 83 22.26 -1.44 -3.63
C VAL A 83 22.84 -0.19 -4.26
N SER A 84 24.06 -0.32 -4.78
CA SER A 84 24.71 0.74 -5.56
C SER A 84 24.62 0.41 -7.03
N SER A 85 24.05 1.31 -7.82
CA SER A 85 23.91 1.19 -9.27
C SER A 85 24.36 2.48 -9.94
N ALA A 86 24.44 2.49 -11.27
CA ALA A 86 24.87 3.68 -12.00
C ALA A 86 23.99 4.89 -11.67
N GLY A 87 24.57 5.90 -11.04
CA GLY A 87 23.92 7.14 -10.65
C GLY A 87 22.97 7.09 -9.45
N VAL A 88 22.79 5.95 -8.79
CA VAL A 88 21.86 5.80 -7.66
C VAL A 88 22.40 4.87 -6.58
N SER A 89 22.26 5.30 -5.33
CA SER A 89 22.50 4.50 -4.13
C SER A 89 21.20 4.38 -3.34
N LEU A 90 20.84 3.15 -2.99
CA LEU A 90 19.64 2.83 -2.23
C LEU A 90 20.05 2.04 -1.00
N ILE A 91 19.82 2.60 0.19
CA ILE A 91 20.10 1.96 1.47
C ILE A 91 18.76 1.68 2.15
N THR A 92 18.52 0.44 2.52
CA THR A 92 17.30 0.00 3.20
C THR A 92 17.66 -0.40 4.63
N LEU A 93 17.05 0.28 5.58
CA LEU A 93 17.29 0.15 7.02
C LEU A 93 16.06 -0.48 7.64
N GLN A 94 16.20 -1.70 8.16
CA GLN A 94 15.15 -2.41 8.86
C GLN A 94 15.43 -2.34 10.36
N PHE A 95 14.52 -1.71 11.09
CA PHE A 95 14.59 -1.59 12.55
C PHE A 95 13.82 -2.70 13.24
N ALA A 96 14.05 -2.84 14.54
CA ALA A 96 13.28 -3.74 15.37
C ALA A 96 11.80 -3.32 15.44
N LEU A 97 10.91 -4.32 15.43
CA LEU A 97 9.45 -4.17 15.36
C LEU A 97 8.83 -3.32 16.49
N HIS A 98 9.52 -3.15 17.61
CA HIS A 98 9.08 -2.41 18.80
C HIS A 98 9.61 -0.96 18.86
N LEU A 99 10.49 -0.58 17.95
CA LEU A 99 11.06 0.77 17.90
C LEU A 99 10.02 1.75 17.38
N ASN A 100 9.89 2.91 18.03
CA ASN A 100 9.04 3.99 17.51
C ASN A 100 9.68 4.55 16.22
N MET A 101 8.91 4.52 15.13
CA MET A 101 9.38 4.94 13.82
C MET A 101 9.74 6.43 13.76
N ASP A 102 9.07 7.29 14.52
CA ASP A 102 9.38 8.72 14.53
C ASP A 102 10.75 8.99 15.20
N ALA A 103 11.10 8.19 16.22
CA ALA A 103 12.44 8.23 16.81
C ALA A 103 13.49 7.68 15.84
N ALA A 104 13.17 6.62 15.09
CA ALA A 104 14.05 6.07 14.07
C ALA A 104 14.32 7.09 12.94
N GLU A 105 13.29 7.82 12.48
CA GLU A 105 13.45 8.88 11.48
C GLU A 105 14.37 10.01 11.96
N GLN A 106 14.20 10.47 13.20
CA GLN A 106 15.06 11.49 13.77
C GLN A 106 16.53 11.02 13.83
N GLN A 107 16.76 9.76 14.17
CA GLN A 107 18.10 9.17 14.16
C GLN A 107 18.68 9.05 12.76
N VAL A 108 17.88 8.60 11.78
CA VAL A 108 18.30 8.53 10.36
C VAL A 108 18.66 9.92 9.84
N GLN A 109 17.85 10.94 10.13
CA GLN A 109 18.13 12.32 9.73
C GLN A 109 19.42 12.84 10.36
N ALA A 110 19.63 12.59 11.66
CA ALA A 110 20.86 12.98 12.35
C ALA A 110 22.09 12.27 11.76
N ALA A 111 22.00 10.97 11.47
CA ALA A 111 23.07 10.19 10.86
C ALA A 111 23.40 10.66 9.42
N MET A 112 22.39 10.99 8.62
CA MET A 112 22.60 11.56 7.28
C MET A 112 23.25 12.94 7.34
N ASN A 113 22.84 13.79 8.28
CA ASN A 113 23.47 15.10 8.49
C ASN A 113 24.95 14.97 8.90
N ALA A 114 25.28 14.00 9.75
CA ALA A 114 26.66 13.68 10.11
C ALA A 114 27.47 13.15 8.91
N ALA A 115 26.84 12.30 8.08
CA ALA A 115 27.44 11.79 6.85
C ALA A 115 27.65 12.87 5.78
N GLY A 116 26.87 13.96 5.81
CA GLY A 116 26.89 15.03 4.81
C GLY A 116 28.29 15.60 4.53
N THR A 117 29.14 15.68 5.56
CA THR A 117 30.54 16.16 5.42
C THR A 117 31.46 15.19 4.68
N LEU A 118 31.07 13.91 4.58
CA LEU A 118 31.83 12.85 3.92
C LEU A 118 31.34 12.57 2.49
N LEU A 119 30.24 13.22 2.08
CA LEU A 119 29.67 13.06 0.75
C LEU A 119 30.30 14.04 -0.26
N PRO A 120 30.29 13.72 -1.57
CA PRO A 120 30.77 14.62 -2.60
C PRO A 120 30.00 15.96 -2.61
N ALA A 121 30.73 17.06 -2.76
CA ALA A 121 30.14 18.41 -2.76
C ALA A 121 29.34 18.74 -4.03
N ASP A 122 29.47 17.93 -5.08
CA ASP A 122 28.79 18.06 -6.37
C ASP A 122 27.50 17.23 -6.46
N LEU A 123 27.00 16.72 -5.34
CA LEU A 123 25.67 16.09 -5.28
C LEU A 123 24.58 17.08 -5.72
N PRO A 124 23.76 16.76 -6.75
CA PRO A 124 22.71 17.67 -7.22
C PRO A 124 21.61 17.93 -6.18
N ALA A 125 21.38 16.97 -5.30
CA ALA A 125 20.42 17.04 -4.21
C ALA A 125 20.96 16.26 -3.00
N PRO A 126 20.65 16.68 -1.76
CA PRO A 126 21.01 15.92 -0.57
C PRO A 126 20.32 14.55 -0.57
N PRO A 127 20.86 13.56 0.18
CA PRO A 127 20.18 12.29 0.43
C PRO A 127 18.78 12.52 0.99
N VAL A 128 17.81 11.76 0.47
CA VAL A 128 16.42 11.80 0.94
C VAL A 128 16.07 10.46 1.58
N TYR A 129 15.16 10.48 2.54
CA TYR A 129 14.66 9.27 3.19
C TYR A 129 13.14 9.19 3.12
N ALA A 130 12.61 7.98 3.10
CA ALA A 130 11.19 7.71 3.16
C ALA A 130 10.93 6.46 4.00
N LYS A 131 9.85 6.51 4.80
CA LYS A 131 9.25 5.29 5.37
C LYS A 131 8.75 4.43 4.21
N VAL A 132 9.17 3.18 4.17
CA VAL A 132 8.71 2.22 3.15
C VAL A 132 8.16 1.00 3.84
N ASN A 133 6.89 0.65 3.62
CA ASN A 133 6.36 -0.62 4.08
C ASN A 133 6.22 -1.56 2.86
N PRO A 134 6.71 -2.81 2.93
CA PRO A 134 6.40 -3.85 1.93
C PRO A 134 4.89 -4.01 1.63
N ALA A 135 4.03 -3.67 2.60
CA ALA A 135 2.57 -3.63 2.47
C ALA A 135 2.04 -2.41 1.68
N ASP A 136 2.88 -1.41 1.39
CA ASP A 136 2.56 -0.22 0.55
C ASP A 136 2.65 -0.51 -0.95
N ALA A 137 2.74 -1.78 -1.34
CA ALA A 137 2.75 -2.13 -2.74
C ALA A 137 1.48 -1.60 -3.45
N PRO A 138 1.59 -1.16 -4.72
CA PRO A 138 0.51 -0.44 -5.39
C PRO A 138 -0.80 -1.22 -5.39
N ILE A 139 -1.88 -0.58 -4.93
CA ILE A 139 -3.24 -1.14 -4.91
C ILE A 139 -3.87 -1.14 -6.30
N MET A 140 -3.44 -0.21 -7.15
CA MET A 140 -3.84 -0.09 -8.55
C MET A 140 -2.66 0.42 -9.38
N GLN A 141 -2.48 -0.16 -10.56
CA GLN A 141 -1.53 0.32 -11.56
C GLN A 141 -2.28 0.70 -12.82
N LEU A 142 -2.00 1.90 -13.35
CA LEU A 142 -2.59 2.42 -14.56
C LEU A 142 -1.50 2.64 -15.60
N ALA A 143 -1.72 2.24 -16.84
CA ALA A 143 -0.89 2.62 -17.97
C ALA A 143 -1.55 3.76 -18.73
N VAL A 144 -0.73 4.76 -19.06
CA VAL A 144 -1.08 5.82 -19.99
C VAL A 144 -0.20 5.69 -21.22
N THR A 145 -0.83 5.46 -22.37
CA THR A 145 -0.18 5.38 -23.68
C THR A 145 -0.70 6.48 -24.60
N SER A 146 0.08 6.84 -25.61
CA SER A 146 -0.35 7.75 -26.66
C SER A 146 0.13 7.30 -28.02
N ASP A 147 -0.74 7.39 -29.03
CA ASP A 147 -0.40 7.05 -30.41
C ASP A 147 0.22 8.25 -31.17
N SER A 148 0.03 9.47 -30.68
CA SER A 148 0.42 10.70 -31.39
C SER A 148 1.32 11.66 -30.60
N LEU A 149 1.32 11.60 -29.27
CA LEU A 149 2.12 12.52 -28.45
C LEU A 149 3.46 11.89 -28.01
N PRO A 150 4.54 12.68 -27.96
CA PRO A 150 5.79 12.25 -27.34
C PRO A 150 5.57 11.87 -25.87
N LEU A 151 6.19 10.77 -25.43
CA LEU A 151 6.06 10.29 -24.04
C LEU A 151 6.41 11.33 -22.96
N PRO A 152 7.39 12.24 -23.15
CA PRO A 152 7.64 13.29 -22.16
C PRO A 152 6.46 14.24 -21.95
N GLU A 153 5.73 14.59 -23.01
CA GLU A 153 4.53 15.41 -22.90
C GLU A 153 3.40 14.65 -22.21
N VAL A 154 3.26 13.36 -22.52
CA VAL A 154 2.33 12.46 -21.84
C VAL A 154 2.64 12.41 -20.35
N GLN A 155 3.91 12.20 -19.96
CA GLN A 155 4.35 12.21 -18.56
C GLN A 155 3.98 13.52 -17.86
N ASN A 156 4.23 14.68 -18.51
CA ASN A 156 3.92 15.98 -17.94
C ASN A 156 2.42 16.15 -17.68
N MET A 157 1.60 15.77 -18.67
CA MET A 157 0.15 15.83 -18.56
C MET A 157 -0.38 14.89 -17.47
N VAL A 158 0.16 13.66 -17.41
CA VAL A 158 -0.21 12.69 -16.38
C VAL A 158 0.17 13.22 -15.00
N ASN A 159 1.35 13.78 -14.82
CA ASN A 159 1.83 14.30 -13.54
C ASN A 159 1.00 15.50 -13.06
N THR A 160 0.68 16.44 -13.95
CA THR A 160 -0.01 17.70 -13.60
C THR A 160 -1.53 17.59 -13.55
N ARG A 161 -2.14 16.58 -14.20
CA ARG A 161 -3.60 16.40 -14.23
C ARG A 161 -4.06 15.14 -13.52
N LEU A 162 -3.58 13.98 -13.95
CA LEU A 162 -4.09 12.69 -13.45
C LEU A 162 -3.58 12.40 -12.05
N ALA A 163 -2.26 12.50 -11.83
CA ALA A 163 -1.65 12.15 -10.56
C ALA A 163 -2.18 13.04 -9.42
N LEU A 164 -2.29 14.36 -9.65
CA LEU A 164 -2.86 15.28 -8.66
C LEU A 164 -4.32 14.97 -8.32
N LYS A 165 -5.17 14.69 -9.32
CA LYS A 165 -6.57 14.34 -9.07
C LYS A 165 -6.71 13.01 -8.33
N ILE A 166 -5.95 11.99 -8.70
CA ILE A 166 -5.99 10.67 -8.04
C ILE A 166 -5.48 10.80 -6.58
N SER A 167 -4.43 11.59 -6.33
CA SER A 167 -3.93 11.84 -4.97
C SER A 167 -4.92 12.56 -4.06
N GLN A 168 -5.94 13.25 -4.60
CA GLN A 168 -7.00 13.89 -3.80
C GLN A 168 -8.12 12.93 -3.39
N ILE A 169 -8.13 11.70 -3.90
CA ILE A 169 -9.15 10.70 -3.56
C ILE A 169 -8.89 10.17 -2.15
N GLY A 170 -9.93 10.16 -1.32
CA GLY A 170 -9.86 9.63 0.04
C GLY A 170 -9.34 8.18 0.06
N GLY A 171 -8.32 7.92 0.87
CA GLY A 171 -7.66 6.62 0.96
C GLY A 171 -6.46 6.44 0.03
N VAL A 172 -6.20 7.35 -0.92
CA VAL A 172 -4.96 7.36 -1.72
C VAL A 172 -3.84 8.06 -0.94
N GLY A 173 -2.72 7.37 -0.76
CA GLY A 173 -1.58 7.86 0.01
C GLY A 173 -0.53 8.50 -0.88
N LEU A 174 -0.12 7.78 -1.93
CA LEU A 174 0.93 8.22 -2.83
C LEU A 174 0.64 7.76 -4.26
N VAL A 175 0.85 8.65 -5.21
CA VAL A 175 0.82 8.33 -6.64
C VAL A 175 2.22 8.57 -7.20
N THR A 176 2.86 7.51 -7.69
CA THR A 176 4.18 7.61 -8.33
C THR A 176 4.07 7.28 -9.81
N LEU A 177 4.89 7.94 -10.63
CA LEU A 177 4.97 7.68 -12.07
C LEU A 177 6.26 6.92 -12.37
N ALA A 178 6.14 5.82 -13.11
CA ALA A 178 7.24 5.04 -13.64
C ALA A 178 7.29 5.17 -15.18
N GLY A 179 8.50 5.09 -15.74
CA GLY A 179 8.76 5.25 -17.17
C GLY A 179 9.91 6.21 -17.50
N GLY A 180 10.35 7.05 -16.56
CA GLY A 180 11.56 7.86 -16.71
C GLY A 180 11.48 9.00 -17.74
N GLN A 181 10.28 9.32 -18.22
CA GLN A 181 10.05 10.32 -19.27
C GLN A 181 9.79 11.73 -18.71
N ARG A 182 10.46 12.11 -17.61
CA ARG A 182 10.32 13.48 -17.08
C ARG A 182 10.83 14.49 -18.12
N PRO A 183 10.05 15.53 -18.48
CA PRO A 183 10.50 16.54 -19.42
C PRO A 183 11.78 17.24 -18.93
N ALA A 184 12.75 17.39 -19.80
CA ALA A 184 13.98 18.14 -19.55
C ALA A 184 14.51 18.75 -20.85
N VAL A 185 15.12 19.93 -20.73
CA VAL A 185 15.88 20.53 -21.83
C VAL A 185 17.26 19.88 -21.85
N ARG A 186 17.62 19.27 -22.98
CA ARG A 186 18.92 18.60 -23.16
C ARG A 186 19.82 19.46 -24.02
N VAL A 187 20.97 19.83 -23.47
CA VAL A 187 22.04 20.56 -24.18
C VAL A 187 23.13 19.57 -24.57
N GLN A 188 23.28 19.31 -25.87
CA GLN A 188 24.29 18.42 -26.41
C GLN A 188 25.43 19.26 -26.99
N ALA A 189 26.48 19.46 -26.19
CA ALA A 189 27.62 20.27 -26.59
C ALA A 189 28.38 19.66 -27.78
N ASN A 190 28.66 20.48 -28.80
CA ASN A 190 29.51 20.10 -29.92
C ASN A 190 30.95 20.47 -29.62
N LEU A 191 31.77 19.47 -29.28
CA LEU A 191 33.17 19.66 -28.89
C LEU A 191 34.02 20.32 -29.99
N GLN A 192 33.73 20.07 -31.27
CA GLN A 192 34.47 20.68 -32.38
C GLN A 192 34.15 22.17 -32.52
N ALA A 193 32.87 22.54 -32.42
CA ALA A 193 32.42 23.93 -32.49
C ALA A 193 32.94 24.74 -31.29
N LEU A 194 32.89 24.16 -30.08
CA LEU A 194 33.45 24.75 -28.87
C LEU A 194 34.97 25.00 -29.02
N ALA A 195 35.72 23.99 -29.47
CA ALA A 195 37.16 24.11 -29.68
C ALA A 195 37.53 25.16 -30.74
N ALA A 196 36.78 25.25 -31.83
CA ALA A 196 36.98 26.26 -32.88
C ALA A 196 36.81 27.70 -32.36
N MET A 197 35.94 27.89 -31.36
CA MET A 197 35.69 29.17 -30.69
C MET A 197 36.59 29.39 -29.47
N GLY A 198 37.49 28.46 -29.15
CA GLY A 198 38.36 28.52 -27.96
C GLY A 198 37.60 28.37 -26.63
N LEU A 199 36.43 27.74 -26.65
CA LEU A 199 35.56 27.55 -25.49
C LEU A 199 35.65 26.11 -24.95
N GLY A 200 35.58 25.97 -23.63
CA GLY A 200 35.45 24.68 -22.95
C GLY A 200 34.00 24.37 -22.56
N LEU A 201 33.76 23.14 -22.07
CA LEU A 201 32.45 22.71 -21.56
C LEU A 201 32.04 23.46 -20.27
N ASP A 202 33.02 23.91 -19.50
CA ASP A 202 32.87 24.74 -18.30
C ASP A 202 32.20 26.08 -18.61
N ALA A 203 32.52 26.70 -19.75
CA ALA A 203 31.88 27.92 -20.20
C ALA A 203 30.37 27.72 -20.45
N VAL A 204 30.01 26.60 -21.08
CA VAL A 204 28.59 26.22 -21.31
C VAL A 204 27.87 25.98 -19.98
N SER A 205 28.46 25.20 -19.07
CA SER A 205 27.88 24.91 -17.75
C SER A 205 27.66 26.18 -16.91
N SER A 206 28.65 27.08 -16.92
CA SER A 206 28.59 28.35 -16.19
C SER A 206 27.52 29.28 -16.77
N ALA A 207 27.43 29.38 -18.10
CA ALA A 207 26.41 30.20 -18.76
C ALA A 207 24.99 29.70 -18.46
N ILE A 208 24.76 28.39 -18.51
CA ILE A 208 23.46 27.79 -18.15
C ILE A 208 23.11 28.05 -16.68
N SER A 209 24.08 27.89 -15.77
CA SER A 209 23.88 28.10 -14.34
C SER A 209 23.58 29.56 -14.00
N ALA A 210 24.23 30.50 -14.67
CA ALA A 210 24.00 31.94 -14.49
C ALA A 210 22.63 32.38 -15.02
N ALA A 211 22.21 31.82 -16.17
CA ALA A 211 20.94 32.15 -16.81
C ALA A 211 19.72 31.60 -16.04
N ASN A 212 19.85 30.47 -15.36
CA ASN A 212 18.73 29.82 -14.69
C ASN A 212 18.54 30.26 -13.23
N THR A 213 18.72 31.56 -12.94
CA THR A 213 18.61 32.10 -11.57
C THR A 213 17.29 32.86 -11.38
N SER A 214 16.42 32.38 -10.49
CA SER A 214 15.25 33.14 -10.01
C SER A 214 15.63 33.85 -8.72
N SER A 215 16.10 35.10 -8.86
CA SER A 215 16.53 35.95 -7.74
C SER A 215 15.55 37.10 -7.54
N ALA A 216 15.23 37.41 -6.28
CA ALA A 216 14.43 38.59 -5.95
C ALA A 216 15.18 39.85 -6.41
N LYS A 217 14.54 40.69 -7.23
CA LYS A 217 15.13 41.92 -7.77
C LYS A 217 14.86 43.16 -6.91
N GLY A 218 14.17 42.98 -5.78
CA GLY A 218 13.84 44.05 -4.82
C GLY A 218 12.57 44.83 -5.17
N SER A 219 12.35 45.92 -4.44
CA SER A 219 11.22 46.83 -4.65
C SER A 219 11.67 48.29 -4.63
N PHE A 220 10.92 49.14 -5.33
CA PHE A 220 11.00 50.58 -5.17
C PHE A 220 9.93 51.04 -4.18
N ASP A 221 10.36 51.62 -3.06
CA ASP A 221 9.47 52.20 -2.06
C ASP A 221 9.34 53.71 -2.28
N GLY A 222 8.13 54.15 -2.66
CA GLY A 222 7.76 55.56 -2.73
C GLY A 222 6.85 55.96 -1.56
N PRO A 223 6.66 57.28 -1.32
CA PRO A 223 5.87 57.78 -0.18
C PRO A 223 4.40 57.31 -0.17
N THR A 224 3.85 56.94 -1.34
CA THR A 224 2.44 56.55 -1.50
C THR A 224 2.23 55.20 -2.17
N ARG A 225 3.29 54.57 -2.71
CA ARG A 225 3.22 53.28 -3.43
C ARG A 225 4.54 52.54 -3.36
N GLN A 226 4.47 51.22 -3.23
CA GLN A 226 5.58 50.28 -3.34
C GLN A 226 5.42 49.48 -4.64
N TYR A 227 6.48 49.38 -5.43
CA TYR A 227 6.52 48.56 -6.65
C TYR A 227 7.56 47.45 -6.49
N THR A 228 7.12 46.19 -6.51
CA THR A 228 8.04 45.04 -6.51
C THR A 228 8.48 44.73 -7.94
N ILE A 229 9.79 44.60 -8.14
CA ILE A 229 10.37 44.23 -9.43
C ILE A 229 10.32 42.70 -9.55
N ASN A 230 9.41 42.20 -10.38
CA ASN A 230 9.33 40.79 -10.74
C ASN A 230 9.88 40.60 -12.15
N ALA A 231 11.16 40.24 -12.27
CA ALA A 231 11.74 39.70 -13.50
C ALA A 231 12.04 38.23 -13.28
N ASN A 232 11.50 37.37 -14.15
CA ASN A 232 11.79 35.94 -14.14
C ASN A 232 12.76 35.63 -15.28
N ASP A 233 14.04 35.51 -14.95
CA ASP A 233 15.09 35.25 -15.93
C ASP A 233 15.22 33.75 -16.27
N GLN A 234 14.40 32.89 -15.67
CA GLN A 234 14.43 31.44 -15.91
C GLN A 234 13.99 31.08 -17.33
N LEU A 235 14.79 30.25 -17.98
CA LEU A 235 14.52 29.68 -19.30
C LEU A 235 13.79 28.34 -19.12
N LEU A 236 12.63 28.17 -19.77
CA LEU A 236 11.77 26.98 -19.60
C LEU A 236 11.73 26.08 -20.84
N THR A 237 12.00 26.63 -22.02
CA THR A 237 11.88 25.91 -23.30
C THR A 237 13.23 25.73 -23.97
N ALA A 238 13.42 24.66 -24.75
CA ALA A 238 14.66 24.51 -25.53
C ALA A 238 14.92 25.70 -26.47
N HIS A 239 13.86 26.34 -26.98
CA HIS A 239 14.00 27.52 -27.82
C HIS A 239 14.66 28.69 -27.08
N GLU A 240 14.25 28.96 -25.84
CA GLU A 240 14.85 29.98 -24.99
C GLU A 240 16.33 29.68 -24.70
N TYR A 241 16.65 28.42 -24.41
CA TYR A 241 18.03 27.99 -24.19
C TYR A 241 18.92 28.11 -25.44
N ARG A 242 18.38 27.94 -26.66
CA ARG A 242 19.15 28.10 -27.92
C ARG A 242 19.71 29.51 -28.09
N GLU A 243 18.95 30.50 -27.63
CA GLU A 243 19.31 31.91 -27.77
C GLU A 243 20.22 32.43 -26.66
N LEU A 244 20.49 31.61 -25.63
CA LEU A 244 21.37 31.93 -24.52
C LEU A 244 22.80 32.24 -25.00
N ILE A 245 23.36 33.35 -24.54
CA ILE A 245 24.73 33.76 -24.84
C ILE A 245 25.68 32.99 -23.92
N VAL A 246 26.60 32.23 -24.50
CA VAL A 246 27.60 31.43 -23.78
C VAL A 246 28.88 32.22 -23.54
N ALA A 247 29.34 32.96 -24.56
CA ALA A 247 30.56 33.76 -24.48
C ALA A 247 30.55 34.88 -25.54
N PHE A 248 31.49 35.81 -25.42
CA PHE A 248 31.79 36.78 -26.46
C PHE A 248 33.18 36.49 -27.04
N VAL A 249 33.26 36.22 -28.33
CA VAL A 249 34.53 35.97 -29.04
C VAL A 249 34.72 37.06 -30.08
N ALA A 250 35.82 37.81 -30.00
CA ALA A 250 36.11 38.95 -30.88
C ALA A 250 34.96 39.99 -30.96
N GLY A 251 34.25 40.21 -29.84
CA GLY A 251 33.12 41.15 -29.76
C GLY A 251 31.78 40.63 -30.31
N GLN A 252 31.73 39.40 -30.84
CA GLN A 252 30.49 38.76 -31.30
C GLN A 252 29.94 37.80 -30.22
N PRO A 253 28.63 37.85 -29.92
CA PRO A 253 28.01 36.91 -28.98
C PRO A 253 27.91 35.52 -29.62
N VAL A 254 28.52 34.52 -28.97
CA VAL A 254 28.35 33.11 -29.30
C VAL A 254 27.15 32.59 -28.52
N ARG A 255 26.12 32.14 -29.23
CA ARG A 255 24.91 31.59 -28.62
C ARG A 255 25.02 30.08 -28.44
N LEU A 256 24.20 29.53 -27.56
CA LEU A 256 24.22 28.09 -27.27
C LEU A 256 23.93 27.26 -28.52
N LYS A 257 23.05 27.72 -29.42
CA LYS A 257 22.79 27.06 -30.71
C LYS A 257 24.01 26.97 -31.64
N ASP A 258 25.00 27.86 -31.48
CA ASP A 258 26.19 27.87 -32.33
C ASP A 258 27.20 26.81 -31.88
N VAL A 259 27.11 26.35 -30.63
CA VAL A 259 28.08 25.44 -29.99
C VAL A 259 27.45 24.18 -29.39
N ALA A 260 26.13 24.05 -29.39
CA ALA A 260 25.41 22.90 -28.85
C ALA A 260 24.04 22.69 -29.54
N GLU A 261 23.62 21.43 -29.65
CA GLU A 261 22.26 21.08 -30.04
C GLU A 261 21.37 21.06 -28.79
N VAL A 262 20.39 21.96 -28.75
CA VAL A 262 19.43 22.06 -27.63
C VAL A 262 18.11 21.46 -28.07
N VAL A 263 17.64 20.43 -27.37
CA VAL A 263 16.39 19.72 -27.69
C VAL A 263 15.55 19.49 -26.43
N ASP A 264 14.24 19.62 -26.55
CA ASP A 264 13.31 19.15 -25.52
C ASP A 264 13.27 17.62 -25.56
N GLY A 265 13.37 16.97 -24.41
CA GLY A 265 13.36 15.52 -24.33
C GLY A 265 13.12 14.99 -22.92
N ALA A 266 13.44 13.72 -22.71
CA ALA A 266 13.42 13.13 -21.38
C ALA A 266 14.72 13.41 -20.61
N GLU A 267 14.60 13.62 -19.30
CA GLU A 267 15.71 13.68 -18.34
C GLU A 267 16.65 12.47 -18.53
N ASN A 268 16.07 11.27 -18.62
CA ASN A 268 16.82 10.04 -18.88
C ASN A 268 16.19 9.21 -20.01
N ARG A 269 16.77 9.30 -21.22
CA ARG A 269 16.32 8.53 -22.40
C ARG A 269 16.58 7.02 -22.31
N ARG A 270 17.38 6.57 -21.34
CA ARG A 270 17.67 5.14 -21.12
C ARG A 270 16.66 4.49 -20.18
N LEU A 271 15.83 5.28 -19.51
CA LEU A 271 14.73 4.78 -18.70
C LEU A 271 13.44 4.83 -19.53
N GLY A 272 12.75 3.70 -19.56
CA GLY A 272 11.47 3.53 -20.24
C GLY A 272 10.64 2.52 -19.48
N ALA A 273 9.32 2.62 -19.62
CA ALA A 273 8.41 1.55 -19.20
C ALA A 273 7.66 1.08 -20.45
N TRP A 274 7.57 -0.24 -20.59
CA TRP A 274 6.79 -0.90 -21.61
C TRP A 274 5.73 -1.74 -20.95
N VAL A 275 4.56 -1.75 -21.54
CA VAL A 275 3.40 -2.49 -21.03
C VAL A 275 2.84 -3.35 -22.14
N ALA A 276 2.54 -4.59 -21.80
CA ALA A 276 1.81 -5.51 -22.65
C ALA A 276 0.32 -5.23 -22.47
N ILE A 277 -0.26 -4.39 -23.33
CA ILE A 277 -1.70 -4.11 -23.33
C ILE A 277 -2.34 -4.89 -24.46
N LYS A 278 -3.48 -5.53 -24.16
CA LYS A 278 -4.34 -6.13 -25.19
C LYS A 278 -4.97 -4.99 -25.98
N ASN A 279 -4.28 -4.57 -27.04
CA ASN A 279 -4.78 -3.55 -27.95
C ASN A 279 -5.96 -4.14 -28.73
N ASP A 280 -7.16 -3.60 -28.55
CA ASP A 280 -8.34 -3.94 -29.38
C ASP A 280 -8.07 -3.69 -30.89
N SER A 281 -7.05 -2.88 -31.21
CA SER A 281 -6.60 -2.58 -32.57
C SER A 281 -5.63 -3.60 -33.18
N ALA A 282 -5.18 -4.63 -32.46
CA ALA A 282 -4.30 -5.68 -33.01
C ALA A 282 -5.06 -6.78 -33.79
N SER A 283 -6.24 -6.46 -34.32
CA SER A 283 -7.02 -7.30 -35.23
C SER A 283 -6.72 -6.97 -36.70
N ARG A 284 -5.44 -6.85 -37.08
CA ARG A 284 -5.05 -6.79 -38.49
C ARG A 284 -4.02 -7.85 -38.83
N THR A 285 -4.53 -8.82 -39.60
CA THR A 285 -3.86 -9.91 -40.31
C THR A 285 -3.13 -10.94 -39.46
N PRO A 286 -3.77 -12.08 -39.13
CA PRO A 286 -3.01 -13.29 -38.87
C PRO A 286 -2.38 -13.69 -40.20
N ASP A 287 -1.06 -13.52 -40.32
CA ASP A 287 -0.33 -14.08 -41.44
C ASP A 287 -0.41 -15.61 -41.29
N ALA A 288 -1.21 -16.24 -42.14
CA ALA A 288 -1.66 -17.62 -42.02
C ALA A 288 -0.56 -18.61 -42.44
N ARG A 289 0.59 -18.55 -41.77
CA ARG A 289 1.69 -19.54 -41.89
C ARG A 289 2.42 -19.72 -40.56
N GLN A 290 1.75 -20.26 -39.54
CA GLN A 290 2.46 -20.91 -38.45
C GLN A 290 1.64 -22.02 -37.80
N SER A 291 2.35 -23.12 -37.56
CA SER A 291 1.89 -24.45 -37.15
C SER A 291 1.03 -24.47 -35.89
N PRO A 292 0.16 -25.49 -35.72
CA PRO A 292 -0.66 -25.64 -34.53
C PRO A 292 0.19 -26.17 -33.37
N GLY A 293 0.53 -25.29 -32.43
CA GLY A 293 1.19 -25.64 -31.17
C GLY A 293 1.69 -24.41 -30.45
N THR A 294 1.09 -24.08 -29.29
CA THR A 294 1.44 -22.96 -28.39
C THR A 294 1.30 -21.57 -29.00
N SER A 295 0.06 -21.13 -29.19
CA SER A 295 -0.27 -19.71 -29.38
C SER A 295 -0.17 -18.95 -28.04
N GLU A 296 1.05 -18.74 -27.54
CA GLU A 296 1.26 -17.65 -26.59
C GLU A 296 0.91 -16.36 -27.33
N ILE A 297 -0.15 -15.69 -26.89
CA ILE A 297 -0.52 -14.39 -27.42
C ILE A 297 0.59 -13.43 -26.98
N GLU A 298 1.60 -13.22 -27.82
CA GLU A 298 2.59 -12.16 -27.61
C GLU A 298 1.87 -10.81 -27.69
N LEU A 299 1.50 -10.28 -26.53
CA LEU A 299 0.93 -8.95 -26.40
C LEU A 299 2.01 -7.93 -26.79
N PRO A 300 1.77 -7.03 -27.77
CA PRO A 300 2.78 -6.09 -28.21
C PRO A 300 3.14 -5.13 -27.07
N LEU A 301 4.45 -5.04 -26.79
CA LEU A 301 5.00 -4.11 -25.80
C LEU A 301 4.87 -2.68 -26.32
N THR A 302 4.00 -1.90 -25.70
CA THR A 302 3.79 -0.49 -26.03
C THR A 302 4.50 0.37 -24.98
N PRO A 303 5.27 1.40 -25.36
CA PRO A 303 5.85 2.30 -24.38
C PRO A 303 4.75 3.10 -23.68
N ALA A 304 4.83 3.18 -22.35
CA ALA A 304 3.79 3.79 -21.52
C ALA A 304 4.37 4.52 -20.31
N ILE A 305 3.55 5.40 -19.76
CA ILE A 305 3.74 5.93 -18.42
C ILE A 305 2.89 5.11 -17.46
N VAL A 306 3.53 4.49 -16.47
CA VAL A 306 2.84 3.68 -15.46
C VAL A 306 2.61 4.52 -14.21
N LEU A 307 1.36 4.72 -13.84
CA LEU A 307 0.99 5.31 -12.55
C LEU A 307 0.78 4.19 -11.54
N ASN A 308 1.56 4.24 -10.47
CA ASN A 308 1.39 3.37 -9.31
C ASN A 308 0.62 4.14 -8.24
N VAL A 309 -0.54 3.62 -7.85
CA VAL A 309 -1.36 4.19 -6.78
C VAL A 309 -1.19 3.34 -5.53
N GLN A 310 -0.72 3.96 -4.46
CA GLN A 310 -0.58 3.36 -3.14
C GLN A 310 -1.66 3.92 -2.21
N ARG A 311 -2.13 3.09 -1.28
CA ARG A 311 -3.13 3.47 -0.28
C ARG A 311 -2.50 4.24 0.88
N GLN A 312 -3.32 4.98 1.61
CA GLN A 312 -2.97 5.43 2.96
C GLN A 312 -2.98 4.23 3.93
N PRO A 313 -2.10 4.21 4.94
CA PRO A 313 -2.18 3.25 6.04
C PRO A 313 -3.57 3.24 6.68
N GLY A 314 -4.08 2.05 7.04
CA GLY A 314 -5.44 1.91 7.60
C GLY A 314 -6.61 2.06 6.62
N ALA A 315 -6.40 2.61 5.43
CA ALA A 315 -7.49 2.82 4.47
C ALA A 315 -8.00 1.50 3.86
N ASN A 316 -9.32 1.41 3.65
CA ASN A 316 -9.96 0.26 3.00
C ASN A 316 -9.60 0.23 1.50
N VAL A 317 -8.90 -0.82 1.08
CA VAL A 317 -8.39 -0.97 -0.30
C VAL A 317 -9.52 -1.01 -1.31
N ILE A 318 -10.58 -1.76 -1.00
CA ILE A 318 -11.74 -1.94 -1.89
C ILE A 318 -12.44 -0.61 -2.12
N ALA A 319 -12.73 0.12 -1.04
CA ALA A 319 -13.42 1.42 -1.11
C ALA A 319 -12.59 2.46 -1.88
N THR A 320 -11.27 2.48 -1.66
CA THR A 320 -10.35 3.41 -2.33
C THR A 320 -10.30 3.16 -3.83
N VAL A 321 -10.14 1.90 -4.24
CA VAL A 321 -10.11 1.52 -5.66
C VAL A 321 -11.47 1.77 -6.34
N ASP A 322 -12.58 1.53 -5.65
CA ASP A 322 -13.91 1.85 -6.17
C ASP A 322 -14.09 3.35 -6.38
N ALA A 323 -13.58 4.18 -5.46
CA ALA A 323 -13.58 5.63 -5.61
C ALA A 323 -12.73 6.07 -6.82
N ILE A 324 -11.55 5.49 -7.02
CA ILE A 324 -10.73 5.70 -8.22
C ILE A 324 -11.51 5.30 -9.47
N ARG A 325 -12.08 4.09 -9.51
CA ARG A 325 -12.85 3.57 -10.65
C ARG A 325 -14.04 4.45 -11.02
N ARG A 326 -14.73 5.06 -10.03
CA ARG A 326 -15.84 5.99 -10.27
C ARG A 326 -15.38 7.29 -10.94
N GLN A 327 -14.17 7.77 -10.65
CA GLN A 327 -13.61 8.98 -11.25
C GLN A 327 -12.88 8.72 -12.58
N LEU A 328 -12.47 7.47 -12.87
CA LEU A 328 -11.78 7.13 -14.12
C LEU A 328 -12.50 7.59 -15.41
N PRO A 329 -13.84 7.50 -15.55
CA PRO A 329 -14.54 8.01 -16.73
C PRO A 329 -14.36 9.51 -16.93
N GLU A 330 -14.47 10.31 -15.86
CA GLU A 330 -14.27 11.77 -15.92
C GLU A 330 -12.80 12.11 -16.23
N LEU A 331 -11.86 11.36 -15.64
CA LEU A 331 -10.43 11.52 -15.92
C LEU A 331 -10.11 11.21 -17.40
N ARG A 332 -10.74 10.17 -17.97
CA ARG A 332 -10.62 9.82 -19.38
C ARG A 332 -11.17 10.92 -20.30
N GLN A 333 -12.30 11.53 -19.94
CA GLN A 333 -12.87 12.64 -20.72
C GLN A 333 -12.02 13.92 -20.66
N SER A 334 -11.21 14.09 -19.60
CA SER A 334 -10.29 15.23 -19.48
C SER A 334 -8.98 15.09 -20.27
N LEU A 335 -8.75 13.91 -20.83
CA LEU A 335 -7.59 13.60 -21.66
C LEU A 335 -7.92 13.78 -23.15
N PRO A 336 -6.94 14.19 -23.98
CA PRO A 336 -7.09 14.17 -25.44
C PRO A 336 -7.36 12.75 -25.96
N ASP A 337 -8.10 12.65 -27.07
CA ASP A 337 -8.45 11.36 -27.71
C ASP A 337 -7.23 10.50 -28.08
N SER A 338 -6.07 11.11 -28.27
CA SER A 338 -4.81 10.41 -28.55
C SER A 338 -4.20 9.71 -27.34
N VAL A 339 -4.71 9.93 -26.13
CA VAL A 339 -4.16 9.35 -24.89
C VAL A 339 -5.12 8.33 -24.30
N ARG A 340 -4.64 7.10 -24.15
CA ARG A 340 -5.43 5.98 -23.62
C ARG A 340 -5.00 5.65 -22.19
N LEU A 341 -6.00 5.57 -21.31
CA LEU A 341 -5.82 5.19 -19.90
C LEU A 341 -6.35 3.76 -19.65
N THR A 342 -5.43 2.84 -19.41
CA THR A 342 -5.71 1.40 -19.21
C THR A 342 -5.36 0.99 -17.78
N VAL A 343 -6.17 0.13 -17.16
CA VAL A 343 -5.85 -0.45 -15.85
C VAL A 343 -4.99 -1.69 -16.08
N LEU A 344 -3.76 -1.70 -15.58
CA LEU A 344 -2.83 -2.83 -15.71
C LEU A 344 -3.05 -3.88 -14.63
N SER A 345 -3.18 -3.43 -13.39
CA SER A 345 -3.31 -4.29 -12.23
C SER A 345 -4.28 -3.67 -11.24
N ASP A 346 -5.13 -4.52 -10.68
CA ASP A 346 -6.08 -4.18 -9.63
C ASP A 346 -6.07 -5.27 -8.56
N ARG A 347 -5.51 -4.95 -7.39
CA ARG A 347 -5.41 -5.90 -6.28
C ARG A 347 -6.76 -6.26 -5.67
N THR A 348 -7.81 -5.46 -5.90
CA THR A 348 -9.13 -5.75 -5.32
C THR A 348 -9.78 -6.98 -5.89
N GLN A 349 -9.43 -7.44 -7.10
CA GLN A 349 -10.03 -8.65 -7.67
C GLN A 349 -9.70 -9.87 -6.81
N GLY A 350 -8.43 -10.03 -6.42
CA GLY A 350 -8.00 -11.09 -5.52
C GLY A 350 -8.65 -10.98 -4.14
N ILE A 351 -8.67 -9.77 -3.55
CA ILE A 351 -9.29 -9.55 -2.22
C ILE A 351 -10.78 -9.87 -2.25
N ARG A 352 -11.54 -9.37 -3.24
CA ARG A 352 -12.97 -9.63 -3.38
C ARG A 352 -13.26 -11.12 -3.58
N ALA A 353 -12.47 -11.78 -4.41
CA ALA A 353 -12.61 -13.22 -4.64
C ALA A 353 -12.33 -14.02 -3.36
N SER A 354 -11.26 -13.69 -2.62
CA SER A 354 -10.95 -14.35 -1.34
C SER A 354 -12.04 -14.12 -0.30
N VAL A 355 -12.52 -12.89 -0.13
CA VAL A 355 -13.59 -12.57 0.83
C VAL A 355 -14.88 -13.30 0.48
N ALA A 356 -15.31 -13.23 -0.79
CA ALA A 356 -16.52 -13.94 -1.23
C ALA A 356 -16.39 -15.47 -1.07
N HIS A 357 -15.21 -16.03 -1.31
CA HIS A 357 -14.95 -17.45 -1.12
C HIS A 357 -15.09 -17.83 0.36
N VAL A 358 -14.50 -17.05 1.27
CA VAL A 358 -14.56 -17.36 2.70
C VAL A 358 -15.94 -17.06 3.30
N GLU A 359 -16.67 -16.05 2.81
CA GLU A 359 -18.08 -15.83 3.18
C GLU A 359 -18.95 -17.04 2.81
N LEU A 360 -18.70 -17.63 1.62
CA LEU A 360 -19.39 -18.85 1.19
C LEU A 360 -18.99 -20.05 2.05
N GLU A 361 -17.70 -20.24 2.34
CA GLU A 361 -17.23 -21.31 3.21
C GLU A 361 -17.79 -21.20 4.63
N LEU A 362 -17.83 -19.98 5.20
CA LEU A 362 -18.42 -19.73 6.51
C LEU A 362 -19.91 -20.04 6.50
N GLY A 363 -20.64 -19.59 5.48
CA GLY A 363 -22.06 -19.91 5.31
C GLY A 363 -22.32 -21.42 5.20
N LEU A 364 -21.51 -22.12 4.41
CA LEU A 364 -21.57 -23.57 4.27
C LEU A 364 -21.23 -24.30 5.58
N ALA A 365 -20.21 -23.83 6.32
CA ALA A 365 -19.84 -24.37 7.62
C ALA A 365 -20.97 -24.24 8.63
N VAL A 366 -21.61 -23.07 8.71
CA VAL A 366 -22.78 -22.84 9.58
C VAL A 366 -23.95 -23.76 9.19
N VAL A 367 -24.25 -23.89 7.89
CA VAL A 367 -25.32 -24.79 7.43
C VAL A 367 -25.00 -26.24 7.78
N MET A 368 -23.76 -26.71 7.56
CA MET A 368 -23.34 -28.06 7.88
C MET A 368 -23.44 -28.34 9.38
N VAL A 369 -23.01 -27.40 10.22
CA VAL A 369 -23.17 -27.44 11.67
C VAL A 369 -24.63 -27.62 12.06
N VAL A 370 -25.54 -26.82 11.49
CA VAL A 370 -26.98 -26.89 11.80
C VAL A 370 -27.56 -28.25 11.41
N LEU A 371 -27.15 -28.80 10.26
CA LEU A 371 -27.57 -30.13 9.81
C LEU A 371 -27.07 -31.24 10.75
N VAL A 372 -25.82 -31.15 11.22
CA VAL A 372 -25.26 -32.12 12.17
C VAL A 372 -26.00 -32.03 13.52
N ILE A 373 -26.22 -30.82 14.05
CA ILE A 373 -26.99 -30.64 15.29
C ILE A 373 -28.40 -31.22 15.15
N PHE A 374 -29.07 -30.97 14.02
CA PHE A 374 -30.39 -31.54 13.75
C PHE A 374 -30.37 -33.08 13.69
N ALA A 375 -29.35 -33.65 13.04
CA ALA A 375 -29.19 -35.10 12.92
C ALA A 375 -28.92 -35.78 14.27
N PHE A 376 -28.26 -35.13 15.21
CA PHE A 376 -28.06 -35.68 16.56
C PHE A 376 -29.28 -35.45 17.47
N LEU A 377 -29.76 -34.20 17.58
CA LEU A 377 -30.81 -33.84 18.55
C LEU A 377 -32.23 -34.20 18.10
N HIS A 378 -32.46 -34.52 16.83
CA HIS A 378 -33.77 -34.84 16.23
C HIS A 378 -34.92 -33.86 16.58
N SER A 379 -34.59 -32.63 16.98
CA SER A 379 -35.56 -31.67 17.53
C SER A 379 -35.31 -30.26 17.00
N ALA A 380 -36.21 -29.80 16.13
CA ALA A 380 -36.08 -28.50 15.45
C ALA A 380 -35.91 -27.30 16.41
N ARG A 381 -36.53 -27.37 17.61
CA ARG A 381 -36.41 -26.30 18.62
C ARG A 381 -35.02 -26.25 19.26
N ALA A 382 -34.44 -27.40 19.62
CA ALA A 382 -33.10 -27.44 20.22
C ALA A 382 -32.04 -27.05 19.18
N THR A 383 -32.20 -27.53 17.94
CA THR A 383 -31.35 -27.13 16.81
C THR A 383 -31.41 -25.62 16.58
N LEU A 384 -32.58 -24.99 16.60
CA LEU A 384 -32.70 -23.54 16.41
C LEU A 384 -31.95 -22.77 17.50
N ILE A 385 -32.08 -23.19 18.77
CA ILE A 385 -31.37 -22.55 19.90
C ILE A 385 -29.85 -22.67 19.73
N ALA A 386 -29.34 -23.86 19.39
CA ALA A 386 -27.92 -24.07 19.12
C ALA A 386 -27.44 -23.25 17.92
N SER A 387 -28.23 -23.20 16.85
CA SER A 387 -27.87 -22.51 15.60
C SER A 387 -27.75 -21.00 15.77
N ILE A 388 -28.48 -20.41 16.72
CA ILE A 388 -28.45 -18.96 16.99
C ILE A 388 -27.19 -18.57 17.77
N ALA A 389 -26.61 -19.48 18.56
CA ALA A 389 -25.39 -19.21 19.33
C ALA A 389 -24.21 -18.86 18.40
N VAL A 390 -24.10 -19.55 17.26
CA VAL A 390 -23.00 -19.37 16.30
C VAL A 390 -22.98 -17.95 15.68
N PRO A 391 -24.05 -17.45 15.02
CA PRO A 391 -24.08 -16.08 14.52
C PRO A 391 -23.89 -15.02 15.60
N ILE A 392 -24.38 -15.24 16.81
CA ILE A 392 -24.22 -14.28 17.92
C ILE A 392 -22.75 -14.19 18.34
N SER A 393 -22.07 -15.33 18.51
CA SER A 393 -20.65 -15.37 18.87
C SER A 393 -19.77 -14.75 17.78
N LEU A 394 -20.03 -15.09 16.52
CA LEU A 394 -19.35 -14.48 15.37
C LEU A 394 -19.58 -12.97 15.30
N ALA A 395 -20.82 -12.51 15.50
CA ALA A 395 -21.15 -11.07 15.54
C ALA A 395 -20.42 -10.36 16.69
N GLY A 396 -20.41 -10.96 17.89
CA GLY A 396 -19.66 -10.41 19.02
C GLY A 396 -18.16 -10.32 18.74
N THR A 397 -17.60 -11.32 18.07
CA THR A 397 -16.19 -11.33 17.68
C THR A 397 -15.89 -10.19 16.72
N LEU A 398 -16.74 -9.95 15.72
CA LEU A 398 -16.59 -8.83 14.78
C LEU A 398 -16.64 -7.48 15.51
N ALA A 399 -17.51 -7.33 16.52
CA ALA A 399 -17.54 -6.12 17.34
C ALA A 399 -16.23 -5.92 18.14
N ALA A 400 -15.70 -6.99 18.72
CA ALA A 400 -14.43 -6.95 19.44
C ALA A 400 -13.23 -6.66 18.51
N MET A 401 -13.23 -7.20 17.29
CA MET A 401 -12.20 -6.91 16.28
C MET A 401 -12.14 -5.42 15.94
N VAL A 402 -13.28 -4.71 15.90
CA VAL A 402 -13.30 -3.25 15.69
C VAL A 402 -12.60 -2.52 16.83
N LEU A 403 -12.86 -2.92 18.08
CA LEU A 403 -12.24 -2.32 19.25
C LEU A 403 -10.72 -2.56 19.29
N LEU A 404 -10.27 -3.69 18.74
CA LEU A 404 -8.86 -4.05 18.63
C LEU A 404 -8.16 -3.46 17.39
N GLY A 405 -8.91 -2.78 16.51
CA GLY A 405 -8.37 -2.18 15.29
C GLY A 405 -7.95 -3.21 14.22
N TYR A 406 -8.50 -4.43 14.28
CA TYR A 406 -8.18 -5.50 13.33
C TYR A 406 -8.92 -5.34 12.00
N SER A 407 -8.44 -6.07 11.00
CA SER A 407 -9.03 -6.07 9.66
C SER A 407 -9.71 -7.40 9.37
N LEU A 408 -10.72 -7.37 8.50
CA LEU A 408 -11.32 -8.57 7.95
C LEU A 408 -10.44 -9.05 6.80
N ASN A 409 -9.57 -10.01 7.13
CA ASN A 409 -8.58 -10.61 6.24
C ASN A 409 -8.62 -12.14 6.26
N ASN A 410 -7.89 -12.77 5.35
CA ASN A 410 -7.88 -14.23 5.20
C ASN A 410 -7.57 -14.98 6.50
N LEU A 411 -6.65 -14.47 7.35
CA LEU A 411 -6.30 -15.10 8.63
C LEU A 411 -7.43 -14.93 9.65
N SER A 412 -7.95 -13.71 9.82
CA SER A 412 -9.09 -13.46 10.72
C SER A 412 -10.35 -14.23 10.31
N LEU A 413 -10.59 -14.39 9.01
CA LEU A 413 -11.73 -15.15 8.50
C LEU A 413 -11.54 -16.65 8.71
N MET A 414 -10.33 -17.19 8.50
CA MET A 414 -10.03 -18.57 8.90
C MET A 414 -10.21 -18.78 10.41
N ALA A 415 -9.83 -17.82 11.25
CA ALA A 415 -10.09 -17.88 12.68
C ALA A 415 -11.59 -17.95 12.98
N LEU A 416 -12.43 -17.16 12.32
CA LEU A 416 -13.90 -17.21 12.47
C LEU A 416 -14.50 -18.54 11.97
N THR A 417 -14.00 -19.07 10.85
CA THR A 417 -14.44 -20.36 10.31
C THR A 417 -14.08 -21.50 11.26
N ILE A 418 -12.86 -21.51 11.83
CA ILE A 418 -12.44 -22.50 12.82
C ILE A 418 -13.21 -22.32 14.13
N ALA A 419 -13.41 -21.07 14.59
CA ALA A 419 -14.17 -20.75 15.78
C ALA A 419 -15.60 -21.28 15.70
N THR A 420 -16.21 -21.28 14.52
CA THR A 420 -17.54 -21.85 14.29
C THR A 420 -17.61 -23.31 14.76
N GLY A 421 -16.55 -24.11 14.58
CA GLY A 421 -16.50 -25.48 15.09
C GLY A 421 -16.46 -25.56 16.62
N PHE A 422 -15.66 -24.71 17.27
CA PHE A 422 -15.56 -24.66 18.74
C PHE A 422 -16.85 -24.16 19.40
N VAL A 423 -17.47 -23.12 18.84
CA VAL A 423 -18.73 -22.54 19.37
C VAL A 423 -19.86 -23.57 19.37
N VAL A 424 -19.87 -24.44 18.38
CA VAL A 424 -20.90 -25.46 18.21
C VAL A 424 -20.77 -26.58 19.21
N ASP A 425 -19.54 -27.01 19.50
CA ASP A 425 -19.28 -28.10 20.44
C ASP A 425 -19.84 -27.75 21.83
N ASP A 426 -19.56 -26.54 22.32
CA ASP A 426 -20.05 -26.05 23.61
C ASP A 426 -21.60 -26.00 23.66
N ALA A 427 -22.22 -25.53 22.58
CA ALA A 427 -23.68 -25.47 22.46
C ALA A 427 -24.32 -26.87 22.43
N ILE A 428 -23.72 -27.82 21.71
CA ILE A 428 -24.19 -29.21 21.63
C ILE A 428 -24.11 -29.86 23.00
N VAL A 429 -22.95 -29.80 23.66
CA VAL A 429 -22.72 -30.46 24.96
C VAL A 429 -23.69 -29.95 26.03
N MET A 430 -23.97 -28.64 26.06
CA MET A 430 -24.93 -28.07 27.01
C MET A 430 -26.38 -28.46 26.68
N LEU A 431 -26.80 -28.38 25.41
CA LEU A 431 -28.17 -28.73 25.01
C LEU A 431 -28.45 -30.22 25.14
N GLU A 432 -27.50 -31.09 24.82
CA GLU A 432 -27.61 -32.53 24.98
C GLU A 432 -27.80 -32.91 26.45
N ASN A 433 -27.06 -32.28 27.37
CA ASN A 433 -27.23 -32.57 28.80
C ASN A 433 -28.57 -32.07 29.36
N ILE A 434 -29.05 -30.92 28.89
CA ILE A 434 -30.39 -30.41 29.25
C ILE A 434 -31.47 -31.32 28.65
N ALA A 435 -31.32 -31.78 27.40
CA ALA A 435 -32.25 -32.69 26.74
C ALA A 435 -32.34 -34.02 27.50
N ARG A 436 -31.21 -34.60 27.90
CA ARG A 436 -31.15 -35.82 28.72
C ARG A 436 -31.93 -35.68 30.04
N HIS A 437 -31.80 -34.56 30.72
CA HIS A 437 -32.56 -34.28 31.95
C HIS A 437 -34.06 -34.13 31.70
N ARG A 438 -34.44 -33.55 30.55
CA ARG A 438 -35.85 -33.46 30.13
C ARG A 438 -36.44 -34.83 29.81
N GLU A 439 -35.67 -35.73 29.19
CA GLU A 439 -36.10 -37.11 28.92
C GLU A 439 -36.27 -37.92 30.22
N GLN A 440 -35.48 -37.62 31.25
CA GLN A 440 -35.61 -38.19 32.60
C GLN A 440 -36.81 -37.62 33.39
N GLY A 441 -37.63 -36.76 32.79
CA GLY A 441 -38.88 -36.23 33.37
C GLY A 441 -38.76 -34.91 34.11
N ALA A 442 -37.59 -34.24 34.10
CA ALA A 442 -37.44 -32.93 34.74
C ALA A 442 -38.18 -31.83 33.95
N GLY A 443 -38.76 -30.85 34.67
CA GLY A 443 -39.38 -29.68 34.05
C GLY A 443 -38.37 -28.81 33.29
N PRO A 444 -38.77 -28.00 32.28
CA PRO A 444 -37.84 -27.26 31.42
C PRO A 444 -36.85 -26.35 32.16
N MET A 445 -37.34 -25.62 33.17
CA MET A 445 -36.51 -24.71 33.98
C MET A 445 -35.56 -25.48 34.91
N GLU A 446 -36.02 -26.60 35.47
CA GLU A 446 -35.22 -27.43 36.36
C GLU A 446 -34.12 -28.18 35.59
N ALA A 447 -34.46 -28.74 34.43
CA ALA A 447 -33.51 -29.34 33.51
C ALA A 447 -32.43 -28.35 33.05
N ALA A 448 -32.81 -27.10 32.75
CA ALA A 448 -31.86 -26.05 32.37
C ALA A 448 -30.90 -25.69 33.52
N LEU A 449 -31.43 -25.52 34.75
CA LEU A 449 -30.60 -25.18 35.91
C LEU A 449 -29.66 -26.32 36.31
N LYS A 450 -30.15 -27.56 36.31
CA LYS A 450 -29.38 -28.75 36.67
C LYS A 450 -28.34 -29.07 35.61
N GLY A 451 -28.75 -29.12 34.34
CA GLY A 451 -27.86 -29.37 33.21
C GLY A 451 -26.74 -28.33 33.10
N ALA A 452 -27.06 -27.04 33.31
CA ALA A 452 -26.04 -25.99 33.33
C ALA A 452 -25.09 -26.07 34.52
N SER A 453 -25.57 -26.54 35.69
CA SER A 453 -24.74 -26.65 36.89
C SER A 453 -23.70 -27.77 36.83
N GLU A 454 -23.99 -28.85 36.09
CA GLU A 454 -23.11 -30.00 35.94
C GLU A 454 -21.98 -29.73 34.94
N ILE A 455 -22.30 -29.05 33.84
CA ILE A 455 -21.39 -28.88 32.70
C ILE A 455 -20.73 -27.51 32.67
N GLY A 456 -21.34 -26.48 33.27
CA GLY A 456 -20.86 -25.10 33.15
C GLY A 456 -19.41 -24.90 33.62
N PHE A 457 -18.96 -25.60 34.66
CA PHE A 457 -17.55 -25.53 35.08
C PHE A 457 -16.62 -26.19 34.07
N THR A 458 -17.03 -27.34 33.52
CA THR A 458 -16.26 -28.08 32.52
C THR A 458 -16.06 -27.26 31.25
N LEU A 459 -17.12 -26.60 30.75
CA LEU A 459 -17.03 -25.74 29.58
C LEU A 459 -16.07 -24.58 29.82
N VAL A 460 -16.25 -23.81 30.90
CA VAL A 460 -15.35 -22.68 31.21
C VAL A 460 -13.89 -23.14 31.34
N SER A 461 -13.64 -24.30 31.96
CA SER A 461 -12.29 -24.86 32.07
C SER A 461 -11.71 -25.24 30.70
N LEU A 462 -12.54 -25.79 29.80
CA LEU A 462 -12.13 -26.19 28.46
C LEU A 462 -11.85 -24.96 27.58
N THR A 463 -12.69 -23.93 27.66
CA THR A 463 -12.50 -22.62 27.02
C THR A 463 -11.18 -21.98 27.45
N VAL A 464 -10.90 -21.91 28.75
CA VAL A 464 -9.62 -21.37 29.27
C VAL A 464 -8.43 -22.19 28.79
N SER A 465 -8.56 -23.52 28.72
CA SER A 465 -7.49 -24.40 28.22
C SER A 465 -7.23 -24.19 26.73
N LEU A 466 -8.28 -24.04 25.91
CA LEU A 466 -8.16 -23.73 24.48
C LEU A 466 -7.47 -22.38 24.26
N VAL A 467 -7.87 -21.36 25.00
CA VAL A 467 -7.20 -20.04 24.95
C VAL A 467 -5.74 -20.18 25.38
N ALA A 468 -5.43 -20.98 26.40
CA ALA A 468 -4.05 -21.23 26.83
C ALA A 468 -3.18 -21.91 25.76
N VAL A 469 -3.75 -22.80 24.94
CA VAL A 469 -3.06 -23.43 23.79
C VAL A 469 -2.69 -22.41 22.71
N LEU A 470 -3.38 -21.27 22.63
CA LEU A 470 -3.07 -20.20 21.68
C LEU A 470 -2.00 -19.23 22.17
N ILE A 471 -1.65 -19.24 23.47
CA ILE A 471 -0.65 -18.34 24.06
C ILE A 471 0.71 -18.41 23.34
N PRO A 472 1.26 -19.60 23.00
CA PRO A 472 2.53 -19.67 22.27
C PRO A 472 2.52 -18.92 20.93
N LEU A 473 1.38 -18.86 20.23
CA LEU A 473 1.28 -18.09 18.98
C LEU A 473 1.39 -16.58 19.22
N LEU A 474 0.91 -16.08 20.37
CA LEU A 474 1.01 -14.66 20.73
C LEU A 474 2.45 -14.22 21.01
N PHE A 475 3.32 -15.14 21.41
CA PHE A 475 4.73 -14.89 21.70
C PHE A 475 5.68 -15.22 20.54
N MET A 476 5.16 -15.65 19.38
CA MET A 476 5.99 -15.80 18.19
C MET A 476 6.56 -14.44 17.78
N ALA A 477 7.88 -14.41 17.57
CA ALA A 477 8.57 -13.22 17.09
C ALA A 477 8.37 -13.05 15.57
N ASP A 478 8.90 -11.94 15.05
CA ASP A 478 8.96 -11.63 13.63
C ASP A 478 7.60 -11.46 12.93
N VAL A 479 7.68 -11.45 11.60
CA VAL A 479 6.58 -11.25 10.66
C VAL A 479 5.50 -12.31 10.83
N VAL A 480 5.92 -13.56 11.00
CA VAL A 480 5.02 -14.70 11.18
C VAL A 480 4.22 -14.51 12.47
N GLY A 481 4.87 -14.10 13.56
CA GLY A 481 4.19 -13.77 14.81
C GLY A 481 3.13 -12.70 14.66
N ARG A 482 3.44 -11.56 14.01
CA ARG A 482 2.46 -10.49 13.78
C ARG A 482 1.29 -10.92 12.90
N LEU A 483 1.54 -11.71 11.85
CA LEU A 483 0.50 -12.25 10.98
C LEU A 483 -0.45 -13.18 11.77
N PHE A 484 0.10 -14.09 12.56
CA PHE A 484 -0.69 -15.04 13.36
C PHE A 484 -1.25 -14.43 14.66
N HIS A 485 -0.80 -13.24 15.07
CA HIS A 485 -1.32 -12.55 16.25
C HIS A 485 -2.80 -12.20 16.06
N GLU A 486 -3.17 -11.57 14.93
CA GLU A 486 -4.58 -11.29 14.63
C GLU A 486 -5.41 -12.57 14.57
N PHE A 487 -4.87 -13.66 14.00
CA PHE A 487 -5.52 -14.97 13.98
C PHE A 487 -5.79 -15.52 15.39
N ALA A 488 -4.75 -15.58 16.23
CA ALA A 488 -4.83 -16.15 17.57
C ALA A 488 -5.76 -15.36 18.48
N VAL A 489 -5.69 -14.02 18.44
CA VAL A 489 -6.58 -13.16 19.23
C VAL A 489 -8.01 -13.25 18.73
N THR A 490 -8.25 -13.23 17.41
CA THR A 490 -9.61 -13.36 16.86
C THR A 490 -10.25 -14.69 17.27
N LEU A 491 -9.50 -15.79 17.18
CA LEU A 491 -9.98 -17.12 17.61
C LEU A 491 -10.22 -17.17 19.12
N ALA A 492 -9.30 -16.64 19.94
CA ALA A 492 -9.44 -16.61 21.39
C ALA A 492 -10.66 -15.78 21.84
N VAL A 493 -10.90 -14.64 21.18
CA VAL A 493 -12.08 -13.80 21.44
C VAL A 493 -13.36 -14.52 21.05
N ALA A 494 -13.39 -15.19 19.88
CA ALA A 494 -14.56 -15.95 19.47
C ALA A 494 -14.88 -17.10 20.44
N ILE A 495 -13.86 -17.83 20.88
CA ILE A 495 -13.98 -18.90 21.88
C ILE A 495 -14.42 -18.33 23.24
N ALA A 496 -13.96 -17.14 23.64
CA ALA A 496 -14.34 -16.52 24.91
C ALA A 496 -15.74 -15.89 24.92
N ILE A 497 -16.27 -15.49 23.77
CA ILE A 497 -17.64 -14.97 23.61
C ILE A 497 -18.65 -16.11 23.51
N SER A 498 -18.24 -17.23 22.92
CA SER A 498 -18.97 -18.49 22.96
C SER A 498 -19.22 -18.95 24.40
#